data_AF-A0A965UPU4-F1
#
_entry.id   AF-A0A965UPU4-F1
#
_cell.length_a   1.000
_cell.length_b   1.000
_cell.length_c   1.000
_cell.angle_alpha   90.00
_cell.angle_beta   90.00
_cell.angle_gamma   90.00
#
_symmetry.space_group_name_H-M   'P 1'
#
loop_
_entity.id
_entity.type
_entity.pdbx_description
1 polymer ?
#
loop_
_entity_poly.entity_id
_entity_poly.type
_entity_poly.pdbx_seq_one_letter_code
_entity_poly.pdbx_strand_id
1 'polypeptide(L)'
;RVRQWLDEMIQTGIQPLIYCGFRSFEEQAALYAKGRTSGGRIVTKAKAGESYHNYGLAFDWVPVKPTPKDPKMFTADWDDQTAYKVGEQAGITFGLAAISWEQGHLQDSRYKTWLDIPGAGDSPGTIVAEKNRQKMQAENGRATKQVRKVGIRKP
;
A
#
# COMPACT_ATOMS: atom_id res chain seq x y z
N ARG A 1 -6.85 18.25 -2.16
CA ARG A 1 -6.89 17.01 -1.34
C ARG A 1 -5.72 16.95 -0.37
N VAL A 2 -4.53 16.49 -0.78
CA VAL A 2 -3.39 16.31 0.17
C VAL A 2 -2.99 17.59 0.90
N ARG A 3 -2.91 18.75 0.21
CA ARG A 3 -2.60 20.03 0.86
C ARG A 3 -3.66 20.43 1.90
N GLN A 4 -4.94 20.30 1.55
CA GLN A 4 -6.03 20.62 2.47
C GLN A 4 -6.02 19.71 3.70
N TRP A 5 -5.72 18.42 3.50
CA TRP A 5 -5.52 17.47 4.58
C TRP A 5 -4.33 17.86 5.47
N LEU A 6 -3.20 18.26 4.88
CA LEU A 6 -2.02 18.72 5.61
C LEU A 6 -2.33 19.97 6.45
N ASP A 7 -3.05 20.92 5.87
CA ASP A 7 -3.45 22.15 6.56
C ASP A 7 -4.36 21.84 7.76
N GLU A 8 -5.34 20.94 7.60
CA GLU A 8 -6.23 20.48 8.68
C GLU A 8 -5.44 19.80 9.81
N MET A 9 -4.48 18.94 9.47
CA MET A 9 -3.62 18.29 10.47
C MET A 9 -2.83 19.32 11.29
N ILE A 10 -2.21 20.29 10.62
CA ILE A 10 -1.44 21.34 11.28
C ILE A 10 -2.35 22.20 12.18
N GLN A 11 -3.56 22.54 11.71
CA GLN A 11 -4.53 23.32 12.50
C GLN A 11 -5.03 22.58 13.74
N THR A 12 -5.10 21.26 13.70
CA THR A 12 -5.46 20.42 14.85
C THR A 12 -4.26 20.15 15.80
N GLY A 13 -3.10 20.74 15.51
CA GLY A 13 -1.90 20.62 16.35
C GLY A 13 -1.08 19.36 16.09
N ILE A 14 -1.38 18.60 15.03
CA ILE A 14 -0.62 17.44 14.62
C ILE A 14 0.31 17.84 13.49
N GLN A 15 1.60 17.61 13.65
CA GLN A 15 2.57 17.82 12.58
C GLN A 15 2.81 16.51 11.83
N PRO A 16 2.33 16.33 10.60
CA PRO A 16 2.61 15.13 9.82
C PRO A 16 3.90 15.30 9.00
N LEU A 17 4.64 14.20 8.85
CA LEU A 17 5.69 14.01 7.86
C LEU A 17 5.18 13.05 6.80
N ILE A 18 5.04 13.53 5.56
CA ILE A 18 4.77 12.67 4.40
C ILE A 18 6.11 12.14 3.90
N TYR A 19 6.33 10.82 4.01
CA TYR A 19 7.61 10.19 3.67
C TYR A 19 7.55 9.37 2.38
N CYS A 20 6.35 9.06 1.87
CA CYS A 20 6.19 8.39 0.59
C CYS A 20 4.98 8.95 -0.17
N GLY A 21 5.11 9.09 -1.49
CA GLY A 21 4.06 9.58 -2.39
C GLY A 21 4.01 8.71 -3.63
N PHE A 22 4.53 9.20 -4.75
CA PHE A 22 4.69 8.36 -5.94
C PHE A 22 5.73 7.26 -5.71
N ARG A 23 5.47 6.08 -6.29
CA ARG A 23 6.39 4.95 -6.32
C ARG A 23 6.27 4.26 -7.67
N SER A 24 7.36 4.08 -8.39
CA SER A 24 7.36 3.40 -9.68
C SER A 24 6.92 1.93 -9.59
N PHE A 25 6.57 1.34 -10.73
CA PHE A 25 6.25 -0.09 -10.80
C PHE A 25 7.44 -0.97 -10.40
N GLU A 26 8.66 -0.57 -10.76
CA GLU A 26 9.88 -1.31 -10.41
C GLU A 26 10.14 -1.29 -8.90
N GLU A 27 10.04 -0.13 -8.28
CA GLU A 27 10.17 0.02 -6.82
C GLU A 27 9.10 -0.80 -6.08
N GLN A 28 7.86 -0.80 -6.58
CA GLN A 28 6.78 -1.62 -6.02
C GLN A 28 7.03 -3.12 -6.21
N ALA A 29 7.57 -3.54 -7.34
CA ALA A 29 7.97 -4.94 -7.56
C ALA A 29 9.06 -5.37 -6.58
N ALA A 30 10.07 -4.52 -6.36
CA ALA A 30 11.13 -4.75 -5.38
C ALA A 30 10.61 -4.82 -3.94
N LEU A 31 9.68 -3.92 -3.57
CA LEU A 31 9.00 -3.96 -2.27
C LEU A 31 8.15 -5.22 -2.09
N TYR A 32 7.43 -5.64 -3.12
CA TYR A 32 6.65 -6.88 -3.09
C TYR A 32 7.54 -8.12 -2.94
N ALA A 33 8.75 -8.12 -3.50
CA ALA A 33 9.69 -9.22 -3.37
C ALA A 33 10.20 -9.45 -1.94
N LYS A 34 10.17 -8.44 -1.05
CA LYS A 34 10.65 -8.54 0.34
C LYS A 34 9.84 -9.55 1.15
N GLY A 35 10.54 -10.45 1.83
CA GLY A 35 9.94 -11.55 2.60
C GLY A 35 9.24 -12.61 1.74
N ARG A 36 9.43 -12.59 0.41
CA ARG A 36 8.90 -13.58 -0.53
C ARG A 36 10.03 -14.25 -1.32
N THR A 37 10.66 -13.48 -2.20
CA THR A 37 11.78 -13.93 -3.05
C THR A 37 13.09 -13.23 -2.70
N SER A 38 13.04 -12.24 -1.81
CA SER A 38 14.19 -11.59 -1.17
C SER A 38 14.01 -11.62 0.34
N GLY A 39 15.11 -11.47 1.09
CA GLY A 39 15.09 -11.50 2.55
C GLY A 39 14.29 -10.34 3.17
N GLY A 40 14.07 -10.44 4.49
CA GLY A 40 13.35 -9.42 5.27
C GLY A 40 11.88 -9.73 5.49
N ARG A 41 11.14 -8.75 6.01
CA ARG A 41 9.71 -8.86 6.31
C ARG A 41 8.86 -8.47 5.10
N ILE A 42 7.67 -9.04 5.00
CA ILE A 42 6.65 -8.58 4.04
C ILE A 42 6.19 -7.19 4.46
N VAL A 43 6.41 -6.20 3.60
CA VAL A 43 6.04 -4.80 3.84
C VAL A 43 4.87 -4.32 2.96
N THR A 44 4.49 -5.09 1.94
CA THR A 44 3.33 -4.79 1.11
C THR A 44 2.65 -6.05 0.60
N LYS A 45 1.32 -5.95 0.39
CA LYS A 45 0.51 -7.00 -0.25
C LYS A 45 0.24 -6.70 -1.74
N ALA A 46 0.46 -5.46 -2.18
CA ALA A 46 0.20 -5.03 -3.56
C ALA A 46 1.39 -5.34 -4.47
N LYS A 47 1.13 -5.96 -5.62
CA LYS A 47 2.14 -6.08 -6.69
C LYS A 47 2.32 -4.75 -7.41
N ALA A 48 3.33 -4.68 -8.27
CA ALA A 48 3.46 -3.59 -9.23
C ALA A 48 2.15 -3.42 -10.03
N GLY A 49 1.62 -2.19 -10.08
CA GLY A 49 0.36 -1.87 -10.72
C GLY A 49 -0.88 -2.04 -9.84
N GLU A 50 -0.76 -2.69 -8.68
CA GLU A 50 -1.88 -2.86 -7.74
C GLU A 50 -1.87 -1.83 -6.61
N SER A 51 -0.83 -0.99 -6.53
CA SER A 51 -0.67 0.05 -5.52
C SER A 51 -1.06 1.43 -6.06
N TYR A 52 -1.79 2.21 -5.26
CA TYR A 52 -2.17 3.58 -5.62
C TYR A 52 -0.97 4.53 -5.70
N HIS A 53 0.14 4.21 -5.02
CA HIS A 53 1.40 4.94 -5.16
C HIS A 53 1.95 4.89 -6.59
N ASN A 54 1.64 3.80 -7.33
CA ASN A 54 2.05 3.67 -8.74
C ASN A 54 1.38 4.66 -9.68
N TYR A 55 0.31 5.30 -9.22
CA TYR A 55 -0.49 6.25 -9.98
C TYR A 55 -0.45 7.65 -9.39
N GLY A 56 0.37 7.89 -8.36
CA GLY A 56 0.42 9.18 -7.64
C GLY A 56 -0.88 9.49 -6.88
N LEU A 57 -1.65 8.45 -6.54
CA LEU A 57 -2.96 8.55 -5.89
C LEU A 57 -2.93 8.12 -4.42
N ALA A 58 -1.75 7.92 -3.83
CA ALA A 58 -1.58 7.63 -2.43
C ALA A 58 -0.34 8.30 -1.84
N PHE A 59 -0.32 8.41 -0.52
CA PHE A 59 0.83 8.86 0.25
C PHE A 59 0.85 8.19 1.62
N ASP A 60 2.07 8.00 2.13
CA ASP A 60 2.33 7.49 3.48
C ASP A 60 2.84 8.63 4.36
N TRP A 61 2.31 8.68 5.58
CA TRP A 61 2.65 9.73 6.54
C TRP A 61 2.83 9.18 7.96
N VAL A 62 3.49 9.97 8.80
CA VAL A 62 3.71 9.70 10.22
C VAL A 62 3.60 11.01 11.00
N PRO A 63 2.93 11.06 12.17
CA PRO A 63 3.01 12.23 13.03
C PRO A 63 4.45 12.39 13.54
N VAL A 64 4.87 13.62 13.78
CA VAL A 64 6.17 13.91 14.37
C VAL A 64 6.01 14.65 15.69
N LYS A 65 6.90 14.33 16.64
CA LYS A 65 6.99 15.02 17.93
C LYS A 65 8.36 15.67 18.09
N PRO A 66 8.45 16.77 18.85
CA PRO A 66 9.74 17.34 19.20
C PRO A 66 10.63 16.31 19.91
N THR A 67 11.94 16.36 19.66
CA THR A 67 12.87 15.50 20.38
C THR A 67 12.99 15.96 21.83
N PRO A 68 13.28 15.06 22.79
CA PRO A 68 13.48 15.45 24.18
C PRO A 68 14.65 16.43 24.39
N LYS A 69 15.62 16.44 23.46
CA LYS A 69 16.86 17.21 23.56
C LYS A 69 16.77 18.61 22.95
N ASP A 70 15.98 18.75 21.90
CA ASP A 70 15.78 20.03 21.20
C ASP A 70 14.32 20.11 20.72
N PRO A 71 13.52 21.05 21.25
CA PRO A 71 12.13 21.24 20.82
C PRO A 71 11.99 21.75 19.37
N LYS A 72 13.08 22.17 18.72
CA LYS A 72 13.10 22.56 17.30
C LYS A 72 13.43 21.40 16.35
N MET A 73 13.84 20.26 16.88
CA MET A 73 14.11 19.06 16.11
C MET A 73 12.98 18.07 16.30
N PHE A 74 12.54 17.41 15.24
CA PHE A 74 11.39 16.50 15.27
C PHE A 74 11.82 15.06 14.97
N THR A 75 11.14 14.11 15.59
CA THR A 75 11.26 12.67 15.31
C THR A 75 9.90 12.08 14.99
N ALA A 76 9.87 11.05 14.14
CA ALA A 76 8.67 10.28 13.86
C ALA A 76 8.10 9.68 15.15
N ASP A 77 6.79 9.78 15.32
CA ASP A 77 6.03 9.20 16.42
C ASP A 77 5.16 8.05 15.93
N TRP A 78 5.78 6.91 15.67
CA TRP A 78 5.10 5.71 15.15
C TRP A 78 4.01 5.16 16.10
N ASP A 79 4.05 5.54 17.37
CA ASP A 79 3.18 5.03 18.43
C ASP A 79 1.94 5.91 18.67
N ASP A 80 1.83 7.08 18.05
CA ASP A 80 0.70 7.99 18.23
C ASP A 80 -0.54 7.57 17.42
N GLN A 81 -1.20 6.53 17.91
CA GLN A 81 -2.44 5.99 17.33
C GLN A 81 -3.59 7.01 17.30
N THR A 82 -3.56 8.03 18.15
CA THR A 82 -4.58 9.07 18.17
C THR A 82 -4.41 9.99 16.97
N ALA A 83 -3.18 10.45 16.72
CA ALA A 83 -2.88 11.27 15.56
C ALA A 83 -3.22 10.53 14.25
N TYR A 84 -2.88 9.24 14.15
CA TYR A 84 -3.27 8.44 12.98
C TYR A 84 -4.79 8.45 12.75
N LYS A 85 -5.59 8.18 13.78
CA LYS A 85 -7.05 8.21 13.66
C LYS A 85 -7.58 9.58 13.24
N VAL A 86 -7.03 10.67 13.79
CA VAL A 86 -7.40 12.03 13.38
C VAL A 86 -7.07 12.26 11.91
N GLY A 87 -5.88 11.86 11.46
CA GLY A 87 -5.49 11.97 10.07
C GLY A 87 -6.34 11.14 9.12
N GLU A 88 -6.74 9.94 9.51
CA GLU A 88 -7.68 9.13 8.72
C GLU A 88 -9.05 9.82 8.60
N GLN A 89 -9.59 10.37 9.70
CA GLN A 89 -10.87 11.09 9.68
C GLN A 89 -10.81 12.38 8.85
N ALA A 90 -9.76 13.19 9.01
CA ALA A 90 -9.52 14.36 8.16
C ALA A 90 -9.41 13.95 6.69
N GLY A 91 -8.80 12.80 6.40
CA GLY A 91 -8.68 12.25 5.06
C GLY A 91 -10.03 12.07 4.36
N ILE A 92 -11.03 11.54 5.08
CA ILE A 92 -12.38 11.30 4.55
C ILE A 92 -13.00 12.60 4.02
N THR A 93 -12.87 13.70 4.77
CA THR A 93 -13.38 15.03 4.38
C THR A 93 -12.82 15.51 3.04
N PHE A 94 -11.58 15.12 2.71
CA PHE A 94 -10.88 15.56 1.50
C PHE A 94 -10.84 14.51 0.39
N GLY A 95 -11.70 13.48 0.47
CA GLY A 95 -11.77 12.42 -0.54
C GLY A 95 -10.53 11.53 -0.54
N LEU A 96 -10.03 11.22 0.66
CA LEU A 96 -8.99 10.22 0.90
C LEU A 96 -9.56 9.09 1.76
N ALA A 97 -8.96 7.91 1.69
CA ALA A 97 -9.32 6.75 2.48
C ALA A 97 -8.06 6.05 2.99
N ALA A 98 -8.12 5.59 4.23
CA ALA A 98 -7.12 4.70 4.82
C ALA A 98 -7.38 3.24 4.41
N ILE A 99 -6.37 2.39 4.59
CA ILE A 99 -6.49 0.94 4.41
C ILE A 99 -6.16 0.23 5.71
N SER A 100 -6.90 -0.84 6.02
CA SER A 100 -6.87 -1.49 7.34
C SER A 100 -5.58 -2.23 7.70
N TRP A 101 -4.63 -2.33 6.77
CA TRP A 101 -3.40 -3.11 6.95
C TRP A 101 -2.12 -2.29 6.80
N GLU A 102 -2.21 -0.97 6.57
CA GLU A 102 -1.07 -0.07 6.42
C GLU A 102 -1.33 1.24 7.18
N GLN A 103 -0.79 1.35 8.39
CA GLN A 103 -0.91 2.54 9.23
C GLN A 103 -0.23 3.73 8.54
N GLY A 104 -0.90 4.87 8.48
CA GLY A 104 -0.36 6.07 7.85
C GLY A 104 -0.50 6.11 6.33
N HIS A 105 -1.12 5.11 5.70
CA HIS A 105 -1.43 5.15 4.27
C HIS A 105 -2.76 5.85 4.03
N LEU A 106 -2.77 6.85 3.14
CA LEU A 106 -3.97 7.48 2.62
C LEU A 106 -3.97 7.47 1.09
N GLN A 107 -5.11 7.12 0.50
CA GLN A 107 -5.27 7.05 -0.95
C GLN A 107 -6.55 7.71 -1.44
N ASP A 108 -6.60 8.09 -2.72
CA ASP A 108 -7.78 8.70 -3.34
C ASP A 108 -9.01 7.79 -3.23
N SER A 109 -10.07 8.29 -2.59
CA SER A 109 -11.28 7.50 -2.33
C SER A 109 -12.23 7.43 -3.53
N ARG A 110 -11.94 8.13 -4.65
CA ARG A 110 -12.76 8.04 -5.87
C ARG A 110 -12.74 6.66 -6.51
N TYR A 111 -11.66 5.91 -6.30
CA TYR A 111 -11.45 4.59 -6.88
C TYR A 111 -11.54 3.57 -5.74
N LYS A 112 -12.44 2.60 -5.85
CA LYS A 112 -12.66 1.59 -4.80
C LYS A 112 -11.55 0.54 -4.82
N THR A 113 -11.06 0.23 -6.01
CA THR A 113 -9.94 -0.67 -6.25
C THR A 113 -9.01 -0.06 -7.28
N TRP A 114 -7.75 -0.51 -7.31
CA TRP A 114 -6.78 -0.10 -8.33
C TRP A 114 -7.28 -0.38 -9.75
N LEU A 115 -8.20 -1.35 -9.92
CA LEU A 115 -8.85 -1.65 -11.19
C LEU A 115 -9.73 -0.49 -11.71
N ASP A 116 -10.24 0.36 -10.82
CA ASP A 116 -11.11 1.48 -11.19
C ASP A 116 -10.31 2.72 -11.63
N ILE A 117 -8.98 2.71 -11.44
CA ILE A 117 -8.11 3.81 -11.83
C ILE A 117 -8.00 3.82 -13.37
N PRO A 118 -8.31 4.95 -14.05
CA PRO A 118 -8.19 5.04 -15.50
C PRO A 118 -6.77 4.71 -15.98
N GLY A 119 -6.67 3.76 -16.93
CA GLY A 119 -5.39 3.31 -17.48
C GLY A 119 -4.60 2.33 -16.60
N ALA A 120 -5.14 1.94 -15.43
CA ALA A 120 -4.49 0.93 -14.60
C ALA A 120 -4.44 -0.42 -15.30
N GLY A 121 -5.49 -0.86 -16.02
CA GLY A 121 -5.49 -2.15 -16.73
C GLY A 121 -4.44 -2.27 -17.84
N ASP A 122 -4.05 -1.14 -18.46
CA ASP A 122 -3.17 -1.08 -19.62
C ASP A 122 -1.74 -0.64 -19.27
N SER A 123 -1.47 -0.39 -17.99
CA SER A 123 -0.16 0.05 -17.54
C SER A 123 0.90 -1.05 -17.67
N PRO A 124 2.17 -0.73 -17.98
CA PRO A 124 3.22 -1.74 -18.08
C PRO A 124 3.35 -2.63 -16.84
N GLY A 125 3.18 -2.05 -15.64
CA GLY A 125 3.21 -2.79 -14.37
C GLY A 125 2.07 -3.80 -14.23
N THR A 126 0.86 -3.45 -14.61
CA THR A 126 -0.32 -4.33 -14.50
C THR A 126 -0.36 -5.38 -15.61
N ILE A 127 0.07 -5.08 -16.84
CA ILE A 127 0.23 -6.09 -17.90
C ILE A 127 1.21 -7.18 -17.44
N VAL A 128 2.32 -6.80 -16.81
CA VAL A 128 3.28 -7.75 -16.24
C VAL A 128 2.67 -8.51 -15.07
N ALA A 129 1.97 -7.82 -14.16
CA ALA A 129 1.31 -8.45 -13.02
C ALA A 129 0.22 -9.46 -13.44
N GLU A 130 -0.55 -9.15 -14.47
CA GLU A 130 -1.61 -9.98 -15.02
C GLU A 130 -1.05 -11.20 -15.77
N LYS A 131 -0.02 -11.01 -16.60
CA LYS A 131 0.71 -12.15 -17.21
C LYS A 131 1.28 -13.08 -16.14
N ASN A 132 1.88 -12.52 -15.08
CA ASN A 132 2.40 -13.32 -13.96
C ASN A 132 1.30 -14.03 -13.18
N ARG A 133 0.13 -13.40 -12.99
CA ARG A 133 -1.05 -13.99 -12.34
C ARG A 133 -1.59 -15.17 -13.16
N GLN A 134 -1.78 -15.00 -14.46
CA GLN A 134 -2.24 -16.05 -15.38
C GLN A 134 -1.27 -17.23 -15.42
N LYS A 135 0.05 -16.96 -15.44
CA LYS A 135 1.09 -18.01 -15.38
C LYS A 135 1.01 -18.81 -14.07
N MET A 136 0.94 -18.15 -12.91
CA MET A 136 0.81 -18.84 -11.61
C MET A 136 -0.50 -19.63 -11.49
N GLN A 137 -1.61 -19.11 -12.02
CA GLN A 137 -2.89 -19.82 -12.04
C GLN A 137 -2.83 -21.07 -12.94
N ALA A 138 -2.16 -20.98 -14.10
CA ALA A 138 -1.93 -22.13 -14.98
C ALA A 138 -1.02 -23.19 -14.32
N GLU A 139 0.01 -22.77 -13.59
CA GLU A 139 0.91 -23.66 -12.85
C GLU A 139 0.21 -24.35 -11.67
N ASN A 140 -0.58 -23.61 -10.87
CA ASN A 140 -1.38 -24.19 -9.78
C ASN A 140 -2.52 -25.08 -10.29
N GLY A 141 -3.12 -24.75 -11.43
CA GLY A 141 -4.13 -25.59 -12.10
C GLY A 141 -3.54 -26.90 -12.64
N ARG A 142 -2.26 -26.89 -13.06
CA ARG A 142 -1.53 -28.11 -13.45
C ARG A 142 -1.17 -28.95 -12.24
N ALA A 143 -0.67 -28.34 -11.16
CA ALA A 143 -0.34 -29.05 -9.91
C ALA A 143 -1.57 -29.75 -9.30
N THR A 144 -2.72 -29.08 -9.25
CA THR A 144 -3.98 -29.66 -8.72
C THR A 144 -4.55 -30.79 -9.58
N LYS A 145 -4.34 -30.77 -10.90
CA LYS A 145 -4.69 -31.92 -11.78
C LYS A 145 -3.78 -33.13 -11.58
N GLN A 146 -2.51 -32.93 -11.22
CA GLN A 146 -1.55 -34.02 -11.01
C GLN A 146 -1.83 -34.82 -9.73
N VAL A 147 -2.30 -34.15 -8.66
CA VAL A 147 -2.59 -34.78 -7.35
C VAL A 147 -3.84 -35.68 -7.39
N ARG A 148 -4.76 -35.50 -8.34
CA ARG A 148 -6.01 -36.29 -8.43
C ARG A 148 -5.85 -37.70 -9.03
N LYS A 149 -4.65 -38.11 -9.45
CA LYS A 149 -4.37 -39.48 -9.97
C LYS A 149 -3.64 -40.33 -8.92
N VAL A 150 -4.30 -40.69 -7.83
CA VAL A 150 -3.85 -41.80 -6.97
C VAL A 150 -5.01 -42.78 -6.87
N GLY A 151 -4.91 -43.89 -7.61
CA GLY A 151 -5.90 -44.95 -7.63
C GLY A 151 -5.88 -45.73 -6.31
N ILE A 152 -7.00 -45.73 -5.60
CA ILE A 152 -7.23 -46.59 -4.43
C ILE A 152 -7.28 -48.04 -4.95
N ARG A 153 -6.29 -48.86 -4.59
CA ARG A 153 -6.41 -50.33 -4.76
C ARG A 153 -7.43 -50.83 -3.74
N LYS A 154 -8.51 -51.43 -4.24
CA LYS A 154 -9.52 -52.12 -3.43
C LYS A 154 -8.91 -53.38 -2.78
N PRO A 155 -9.43 -53.81 -1.61
CA PRO A 155 -8.83 -54.82 -0.75
C PRO A 155 -8.70 -56.19 -1.40
#